data_AF-A0A7V8ZE16-F1
#
_entry.id   AF-A0A7V8ZE16-F1
#
_cell.length_a   1.000
_cell.length_b   1.000
_cell.length_c   1.000
_cell.angle_alpha   90.00
_cell.angle_beta   90.00
_cell.angle_gamma   90.00
#
_symmetry.space_group_name_H-M   'P 1'
#
loop_
_entity.id
_entity.type
_entity.pdbx_description
1 polymer ?
#
loop_
_entity_poly.entity_id
_entity_poly.type
_entity_poly.pdbx_seq_one_letter_code
_entity_poly.pdbx_strand_id
1 'polypeptide(L)'
;MTPKTRARYAALSDEQSSAATVEDQWHRQLEFLFERLAVRLIISGVATEKQAELLARFRVASDEERRWIRETLREHLAENFPDVEAP
;
A
#
# COMPACT_ATOMS: atom_id res chain seq x y z
N MET A 1 -0.54 1.43 12.80
CA MET A 1 0.23 0.24 12.37
C MET A 1 1.01 -0.34 13.56
N THR A 2 0.95 -1.65 13.81
CA THR A 2 1.64 -2.28 14.97
C THR A 2 3.14 -2.47 14.71
N PRO A 3 3.99 -2.63 15.74
CA PRO A 3 5.41 -2.96 15.56
C PRO A 3 5.64 -4.23 14.73
N LYS A 4 4.82 -5.27 14.96
CA LYS A 4 4.86 -6.52 14.18
C LYS A 4 4.55 -6.28 12.69
N THR A 5 3.61 -5.38 12.39
CA THR A 5 3.28 -5.00 11.01
C THR A 5 4.43 -4.24 10.36
N ARG A 6 5.08 -3.32 11.08
CA ARG A 6 6.26 -2.58 10.60
C ARG A 6 7.43 -3.50 10.28
N ALA A 7 7.75 -4.43 11.18
CA ALA A 7 8.82 -5.42 10.96
C ALA A 7 8.54 -6.29 9.72
N ARG A 8 7.28 -6.69 9.51
CA ARG A 8 6.89 -7.45 8.31
C ARG A 8 7.01 -6.62 7.02
N TYR A 9 6.68 -5.33 7.08
CA TYR A 9 6.85 -4.44 5.93
C TYR A 9 8.33 -4.25 5.57
N ALA A 10 9.19 -4.00 6.56
CA ALA A 10 10.64 -3.90 6.33
C ALA A 10 11.23 -5.17 5.69
N ALA A 11 10.81 -6.34 6.15
CA ALA A 11 11.22 -7.61 5.55
C ALA A 11 10.81 -7.76 4.07
N LEU A 12 9.67 -7.19 3.66
CA LEU A 12 9.25 -7.19 2.24
C LEU A 12 10.11 -6.26 1.38
N SER A 13 10.65 -5.19 1.97
CA SER A 13 11.60 -4.29 1.29
C SER A 13 12.97 -4.94 1.12
N ASP A 14 13.39 -5.74 2.09
CA ASP A 14 14.68 -6.44 2.06
C ASP A 14 14.67 -7.70 1.19
N GLU A 15 13.49 -8.26 0.88
CA GLU A 15 13.33 -9.49 0.12
C GLU A 15 13.59 -9.28 -1.39
N GLN A 16 14.87 -9.04 -1.73
CA GLN A 16 15.38 -9.06 -3.10
C GLN A 16 15.38 -10.50 -3.63
N SER A 17 14.19 -11.00 -3.98
CA SER A 17 14.08 -12.28 -4.68
C SER A 17 14.70 -12.16 -6.07
N SER A 18 15.68 -13.01 -6.38
CA SER A 18 16.40 -13.06 -7.66
C SER A 18 15.53 -13.35 -8.90
N ALA A 19 14.24 -13.65 -8.70
CA ALA A 19 13.24 -13.86 -9.76
C ALA A 19 12.14 -12.77 -9.82
N ALA A 20 12.09 -11.83 -8.87
CA ALA A 20 11.07 -10.77 -8.85
C ALA A 20 11.66 -9.46 -9.38
N THR A 21 10.96 -8.80 -10.30
CA THR A 21 11.39 -7.48 -10.77
C THR A 21 11.29 -6.45 -9.64
N VAL A 22 12.02 -5.34 -9.76
CA VAL A 22 11.90 -4.20 -8.83
C VAL A 22 10.45 -3.69 -8.79
N GLU A 23 9.76 -3.71 -9.92
CA GLU A 23 8.36 -3.30 -10.04
C GLU A 23 7.42 -4.25 -9.30
N ASP A 24 7.64 -5.57 -9.38
CA ASP A 24 6.84 -6.57 -8.65
C ASP A 24 6.99 -6.42 -7.13
N GLN A 25 8.21 -6.18 -6.66
CA GLN A 25 8.50 -5.99 -5.24
C GLN A 25 7.80 -4.73 -4.73
N TRP A 26 7.92 -3.64 -5.50
CA TRP A 26 7.28 -2.38 -5.19
C TRP A 26 5.74 -2.47 -5.18
N HIS A 27 5.16 -3.20 -6.13
CA HIS A 27 3.71 -3.44 -6.16
C HIS A 27 3.23 -4.22 -4.92
N ARG A 28 4.00 -5.23 -4.47
CA ARG A 28 3.69 -5.99 -3.24
C ARG A 28 3.77 -5.13 -1.99
N GLN A 29 4.75 -4.23 -1.88
CA GLN A 29 4.87 -3.29 -0.77
C GLN A 29 3.64 -2.37 -0.70
N LEU A 30 3.22 -1.85 -1.86
CA LEU A 30 2.02 -1.01 -1.96
C LEU A 30 0.75 -1.76 -1.59
N GLU A 31 0.54 -2.99 -2.10
CA GLU A 31 -0.60 -3.82 -1.71
C GLU A 31 -0.60 -4.06 -0.19
N PHE A 32 0.55 -4.39 0.40
CA PHE A 32 0.66 -4.64 1.83
C PHE A 32 0.27 -3.41 2.66
N LEU A 33 0.74 -2.22 2.30
CA LEU A 33 0.40 -0.99 3.00
C LEU A 33 -1.08 -0.65 2.82
N PHE A 34 -1.58 -0.76 1.60
CA PHE A 34 -2.98 -0.49 1.28
C PHE A 34 -3.92 -1.39 2.09
N GLU A 35 -3.61 -2.69 2.17
CA GLU A 35 -4.39 -3.64 2.98
C GLU A 35 -4.43 -3.29 4.48
N ARG A 36 -3.40 -2.60 4.99
CA ARG A 36 -3.25 -2.29 6.41
C ARG A 36 -3.78 -0.92 6.80
N LEU A 37 -3.77 0.03 5.86
CA LEU A 37 -4.04 1.44 6.12
C LEU A 37 -5.33 1.93 5.47
N ALA A 38 -5.73 1.37 4.33
CA ALA A 38 -6.96 1.78 3.66
C ALA A 38 -8.17 1.17 4.36
N VAL A 39 -9.02 2.03 4.92
CA VAL A 39 -10.29 1.64 5.58
C VAL A 39 -11.52 2.01 4.75
N ARG A 40 -11.38 2.97 3.83
CA ARG A 40 -12.44 3.45 2.95
C ARG A 40 -11.85 4.10 1.71
N LEU A 41 -12.48 3.86 0.56
CA LEU A 41 -12.14 4.50 -0.70
C LEU A 41 -13.42 5.01 -1.34
N ILE A 42 -13.44 6.26 -1.81
CA ILE A 42 -14.60 6.85 -2.48
C ILE A 42 -14.19 7.23 -3.89
N ILE A 43 -14.85 6.63 -4.89
CA ILE A 43 -14.59 6.92 -6.30
C ILE A 43 -15.93 7.23 -6.95
N SER A 44 -16.02 8.42 -7.56
CA SER A 44 -17.25 8.89 -8.22
C SER A 44 -18.49 8.77 -7.32
N GLY A 45 -18.33 9.02 -6.01
CA GLY A 45 -19.40 8.93 -5.01
C GLY A 45 -19.71 7.53 -4.48
N VAL A 46 -19.07 6.48 -5.01
CA VAL A 46 -19.23 5.10 -4.52
C VAL A 46 -18.18 4.82 -3.44
N ALA A 47 -18.65 4.54 -2.23
CA ALA A 47 -17.79 4.18 -1.11
C ALA A 47 -17.58 2.65 -1.04
N THR A 48 -16.33 2.24 -0.93
CA THR A 48 -15.91 0.85 -0.69
C THR A 48 -15.23 0.76 0.67
N GLU A 49 -15.63 -0.19 1.50
CA GLU A 49 -15.12 -0.33 2.87
C GLU A 49 -14.69 -1.77 3.21
N LYS A 50 -15.19 -2.78 2.48
CA LYS A 50 -14.75 -4.16 2.72
C LYS A 50 -13.33 -4.33 2.19
N GLN A 51 -12.45 -4.91 3.02
CA GLN A 51 -11.03 -5.05 2.68
C GLN A 51 -10.78 -5.77 1.35
N ALA A 52 -11.51 -6.85 1.08
CA ALA A 52 -11.39 -7.59 -0.17
C ALA A 52 -11.80 -6.75 -1.40
N GLU A 53 -12.83 -5.92 -1.25
CA GLU A 53 -13.32 -5.03 -2.31
C GLU A 53 -12.36 -3.84 -2.51
N LEU A 54 -11.81 -3.29 -1.42
CA LEU A 54 -10.76 -2.28 -1.46
C LEU A 54 -9.55 -2.79 -2.26
N LEU A 55 -9.05 -3.97 -1.92
CA LEU A 55 -7.91 -4.57 -2.61
C LEU A 55 -8.22 -4.88 -4.08
N ALA A 56 -9.40 -5.44 -4.37
CA ALA A 56 -9.83 -5.68 -5.74
C ALA A 56 -9.87 -4.37 -6.55
N ARG A 57 -10.35 -3.27 -5.93
CA ARG A 57 -10.39 -1.96 -6.58
C ARG A 57 -9.01 -1.36 -6.81
N PHE A 58 -8.09 -1.53 -5.86
CA PHE A 58 -6.69 -1.14 -6.01
C PHE A 58 -6.03 -1.86 -7.19
N ARG A 59 -6.24 -3.17 -7.33
CA ARG A 59 -5.66 -3.98 -8.41
C ARG A 59 -6.08 -3.54 -9.80
N VAL A 60 -7.31 -3.06 -9.96
CA VAL A 60 -7.83 -2.54 -11.24
C VAL A 60 -7.72 -1.02 -11.38
N ALA A 61 -7.07 -0.33 -10.44
CA ALA A 61 -6.92 1.11 -10.47
C ALA A 61 -6.05 1.58 -11.65
N SER A 62 -6.39 2.75 -12.20
CA SER A 62 -5.58 3.39 -13.25
C SER A 62 -4.22 3.84 -12.69
N ASP A 63 -3.27 4.18 -13.57
CA ASP A 63 -1.96 4.69 -13.14
C ASP A 63 -2.07 6.00 -12.34
N GLU A 64 -3.02 6.86 -12.70
CA GLU A 64 -3.32 8.09 -11.96
C GLU A 64 -3.87 7.79 -10.56
N GLU A 65 -4.83 6.87 -10.45
CA GLU A 65 -5.38 6.44 -9.16
C GLU A 65 -4.30 5.79 -8.30
N ARG A 66 -3.46 4.92 -8.87
CA ARG A 66 -2.34 4.29 -8.16
C ARG A 66 -1.31 5.31 -7.69
N ARG A 67 -1.04 6.35 -8.49
CA ARG A 67 -0.18 7.46 -8.09
C ARG A 67 -0.76 8.21 -6.89
N TRP A 68 -2.04 8.56 -6.96
CA TRP A 68 -2.73 9.26 -5.86
C TRP A 68 -2.75 8.43 -4.58
N ILE A 69 -3.06 7.12 -4.67
CA ILE A 69 -3.04 6.20 -3.52
C ILE A 69 -1.66 6.18 -2.88
N ARG A 70 -0.61 6.06 -3.69
CA ARG A 70 0.77 6.05 -3.21
C ARG A 70 1.14 7.35 -2.50
N GLU A 71 0.83 8.50 -3.09
CA GLU A 71 1.09 9.80 -2.48
C GLU A 71 0.37 9.92 -1.13
N THR A 72 -0.89 9.50 -1.05
CA THR A 72 -1.68 9.46 0.19
C THR A 72 -1.07 8.54 1.25
N LEU A 73 -0.60 7.35 0.86
CA LEU A 73 0.07 6.43 1.78
C LEU A 73 1.40 7.00 2.30
N ARG A 74 2.18 7.66 1.43
CA ARG A 74 3.45 8.30 1.82
C ARG A 74 3.23 9.40 2.85
N GLU A 75 2.26 10.28 2.62
CA GLU A 75 1.88 11.34 3.55
C GLU A 75 1.47 10.75 4.90
N HIS A 76 0.57 9.76 4.89
CA HIS A 76 0.13 9.10 6.12
C HIS A 76 1.27 8.43 6.89
N LEU A 77 2.18 7.75 6.19
CA LEU A 77 3.36 7.14 6.80
C LEU A 77 4.30 8.20 7.41
N ALA A 78 4.60 9.28 6.68
CA ALA A 78 5.45 10.35 7.17
C ALA A 78 4.90 11.00 8.45
N GLU A 79 3.59 11.19 8.53
CA GLU A 79 2.94 11.79 9.70
C GLU A 79 2.83 10.84 10.90
N ASN A 80 2.51 9.56 10.68
CA ASN A 80 2.09 8.64 11.73
C ASN A 80 3.13 7.56 12.07
N PHE A 81 4.02 7.24 11.13
CA PHE A 81 5.00 6.16 11.21
C PHE A 81 6.33 6.59 10.57
N PRO A 82 7.02 7.62 11.08
CA PRO A 82 8.24 8.16 10.48
C PRO A 82 9.42 7.18 10.48
N ASP A 83 9.30 6.07 11.22
CA ASP A 83 10.24 4.95 11.22
C ASP A 83 10.02 3.95 10.08
N VAL A 84 8.99 4.14 9.25
CA VAL A 84 8.65 3.27 8.12
C VAL A 84 9.15 3.90 6.83
N GLU A 85 9.92 3.14 6.05
CA GLU A 85 10.35 3.56 4.71
C GLU A 85 9.15 3.69 3.78
N ALA A 86 8.98 4.86 3.20
CA ALA A 86 7.89 5.11 2.27
C ALA A 86 8.17 4.39 0.93
N PRO A 87 7.17 3.73 0.31
CA PRO A 87 7.32 3.10 -1.00
C PRO A 87 7.55 4.17 -2.08
#